data_AF-A0A936XIP7-F1
#
_entry.id   AF-A0A936XIP7-F1
#
_cell.length_a   1.000
_cell.length_b   1.000
_cell.length_c   1.000
_cell.angle_alpha   90.00
_cell.angle_beta   90.00
_cell.angle_gamma   90.00
#
_symmetry.space_group_name_H-M   'P 1'
#
loop_
_entity.id
_entity.type
_entity.pdbx_description
1 polymer ?
#
loop_
_entity_poly.entity_id
_entity_poly.type
_entity_poly.pdbx_seq_one_letter_code
_entity_poly.pdbx_strand_id
1 'polypeptide(L)'
;MDSQNIIEQYQKAIIQIATSSGTGTGFYVKEYDLIVTNDHVVAENPEVTIAGKAFEKVMSRVWYTDRKHDLAFLEAPKNIELPEIRLGHYEEMKDGDAVVAIGHPYGLNYTATQGVISKVDRIREGLKFIQIDAAINPGNSGGPLVNQKGEVIGVNSFIIRGGDNLGFALPVNYLREALLMYNPVRGQVSTRCFSCDFLVTSANIDTKKYCPSCGTEVKLPEIPEKEIEPVGAAKTIEDILRELGKDVKLAREGVNTWSVREGSAKIKISYNAENFFIAGDAYLCQMPSDAAKIKPLYQYLLEENYRVNGLVLSCVKQNIVLSCIMYDLDMTKEGGAEAFRTLFQKADYYDDHLKSVFGCTVRLEE
;
A
#
# COMPACT_ATOMS: atom_id res chain seq x y z
N MET A 1 -25.05 -13.77 5.18
CA MET A 1 -23.79 -14.51 5.31
C MET A 1 -23.26 -14.30 6.72
N ASP A 2 -22.57 -15.27 7.31
CA ASP A 2 -21.84 -14.99 8.55
C ASP A 2 -20.62 -14.09 8.24
N SER A 3 -20.21 -13.25 9.19
CA SER A 3 -19.12 -12.28 9.02
C SER A 3 -17.81 -12.94 8.62
N GLN A 4 -17.56 -14.17 9.08
CA GLN A 4 -16.39 -14.95 8.69
C GLN A 4 -16.34 -15.23 7.19
N ASN A 5 -17.47 -15.60 6.57
CA ASN A 5 -17.53 -15.87 5.13
C ASN A 5 -17.31 -14.60 4.31
N ILE A 6 -17.83 -13.46 4.78
CA ILE A 6 -17.59 -12.16 4.15
C ILE A 6 -16.10 -11.84 4.20
N ILE A 7 -15.48 -12.02 5.37
CA ILE A 7 -14.05 -11.78 5.55
C ILE A 7 -13.22 -12.65 4.58
N GLU A 8 -13.49 -13.94 4.50
CA GLU A 8 -12.74 -14.85 3.61
C GLU A 8 -12.90 -14.53 2.13
N GLN A 9 -14.11 -14.12 1.70
CA GLN A 9 -14.35 -13.65 0.35
C GLN A 9 -13.53 -12.39 0.04
N TYR A 10 -13.56 -11.42 0.95
CA TYR A 10 -12.91 -10.12 0.74
C TYR A 10 -11.39 -10.19 0.88
N GLN A 11 -10.82 -11.12 1.64
CA GLN A 11 -9.36 -11.29 1.75
C GLN A 11 -8.62 -11.38 0.41
N LYS A 12 -9.28 -11.89 -0.64
CA LYS A 12 -8.70 -11.98 -1.99
C LYS A 12 -9.05 -10.80 -2.90
N ALA A 13 -10.05 -9.99 -2.53
CA ALA A 13 -10.55 -8.85 -3.30
C ALA A 13 -10.00 -7.49 -2.81
N ILE A 14 -9.46 -7.48 -1.59
CA ILE A 14 -8.83 -6.30 -1.00
C ILE A 14 -7.40 -6.13 -1.53
N ILE A 15 -7.08 -4.88 -1.85
CA ILE A 15 -5.82 -4.48 -2.44
C ILE A 15 -5.18 -3.45 -1.51
N GLN A 16 -3.95 -3.72 -1.11
CA GLN A 16 -3.12 -2.76 -0.43
C GLN A 16 -2.61 -1.73 -1.43
N ILE A 17 -2.65 -0.46 -1.04
CA ILE A 17 -2.14 0.66 -1.83
C ILE A 17 -1.07 1.36 -1.03
N ALA A 18 0.08 1.62 -1.66
CA ALA A 18 1.16 2.37 -1.05
C ALA A 18 1.69 3.45 -1.99
N THR A 19 1.94 4.61 -1.41
CA THR A 19 2.59 5.77 -2.01
C THR A 19 3.85 6.10 -1.21
N SER A 20 4.62 7.10 -1.66
CA SER A 20 5.78 7.59 -0.91
C SER A 20 5.43 8.30 0.40
N SER A 21 4.17 8.67 0.60
CA SER A 21 3.70 9.47 1.74
C SER A 21 2.76 8.71 2.68
N GLY A 22 2.25 7.54 2.28
CA GLY A 22 1.31 6.79 3.09
C GLY A 22 0.81 5.51 2.43
N THR A 23 -0.09 4.83 3.13
CA THR A 23 -0.68 3.57 2.67
C THR A 23 -2.16 3.52 2.99
N GLY A 24 -2.90 2.72 2.25
CA GLY A 24 -4.33 2.55 2.40
C GLY A 24 -4.82 1.28 1.71
N THR A 25 -6.13 1.20 1.58
CA THR A 25 -6.82 0.04 1.01
C THR A 25 -7.61 0.45 -0.23
N GLY A 26 -7.74 -0.47 -1.17
CA GLY A 26 -8.75 -0.43 -2.20
C GLY A 26 -9.41 -1.78 -2.40
N PHE A 27 -10.39 -1.81 -3.29
CA PHE A 27 -11.09 -3.02 -3.68
C PHE A 27 -11.45 -3.01 -5.17
N TYR A 28 -11.46 -4.18 -5.79
CA TYR A 28 -11.69 -4.32 -7.23
C TYR A 28 -13.18 -4.31 -7.58
N VAL A 29 -13.58 -3.45 -8.52
CA VAL A 29 -14.95 -3.37 -9.04
C VAL A 29 -14.97 -3.89 -10.48
N LYS A 30 -15.31 -5.18 -10.63
CA LYS A 30 -15.22 -5.94 -11.89
C LYS A 30 -16.01 -5.36 -13.06
N GLU A 31 -17.21 -4.83 -12.82
CA GLU A 31 -18.03 -4.18 -13.87
C GLU A 31 -17.30 -2.99 -14.53
N TYR A 32 -16.43 -2.34 -13.77
CA TYR A 32 -15.66 -1.19 -14.22
C TYR A 32 -14.23 -1.52 -14.60
N ASP A 33 -13.74 -2.70 -14.22
CA ASP A 33 -12.34 -3.14 -14.33
C ASP A 33 -11.36 -2.14 -13.68
N LEU A 34 -11.70 -1.71 -12.46
CA LEU A 34 -10.94 -0.69 -11.71
C LEU A 34 -10.80 -1.09 -10.25
N ILE A 35 -9.78 -0.54 -9.60
CA ILE A 35 -9.66 -0.54 -8.14
C ILE A 35 -10.21 0.78 -7.63
N VAL A 36 -11.09 0.72 -6.64
CA VAL A 36 -11.61 1.90 -5.91
C VAL A 36 -10.83 2.09 -4.62
N THR A 37 -10.48 3.34 -4.32
CA THR A 37 -9.87 3.76 -3.04
C THR A 37 -10.24 5.22 -2.75
N ASN A 38 -9.62 5.83 -1.73
CA ASN A 38 -9.74 7.25 -1.46
C ASN A 38 -8.73 8.12 -2.24
N ASP A 39 -9.12 9.36 -2.54
CA ASP A 39 -8.25 10.37 -3.16
C ASP A 39 -7.04 10.69 -2.26
N HIS A 40 -7.27 10.82 -0.95
CA HIS A 40 -6.17 11.10 -0.02
C HIS A 40 -5.18 9.94 0.12
N VAL A 41 -5.56 8.70 -0.20
CA VAL A 41 -4.65 7.53 -0.18
C VAL A 41 -3.65 7.62 -1.33
N VAL A 42 -4.09 8.06 -2.52
CA VAL A 42 -3.19 8.27 -3.66
C VAL A 42 -2.38 9.56 -3.54
N ALA A 43 -2.83 10.53 -2.72
CA ALA A 43 -2.08 11.73 -2.33
C ALA A 43 -1.44 12.48 -3.52
N GLU A 44 -2.25 12.75 -4.56
CA GLU A 44 -1.84 13.40 -5.81
C GLU A 44 -0.80 12.63 -6.66
N ASN A 45 -0.43 11.42 -6.26
CA ASN A 45 0.47 10.60 -7.06
C ASN A 45 -0.26 10.09 -8.31
N PRO A 46 0.32 10.25 -9.51
CA PRO A 46 -0.26 9.77 -10.76
C PRO A 46 -0.17 8.24 -10.89
N GLU A 47 0.74 7.63 -10.15
CA GLU A 47 0.92 6.18 -10.08
C GLU A 47 1.21 5.80 -8.63
N VAL A 48 0.71 4.64 -8.24
CA VAL A 48 0.86 4.08 -6.90
C VAL A 48 1.29 2.63 -7.01
N THR A 49 1.75 2.06 -5.91
CA THR A 49 2.02 0.62 -5.85
C THR A 49 0.80 -0.08 -5.25
N ILE A 50 0.43 -1.21 -5.86
CA ILE A 50 -0.66 -2.06 -5.39
C ILE A 50 -0.12 -3.47 -5.10
N ALA A 51 -0.67 -4.13 -4.08
CA ALA A 51 -0.39 -5.52 -3.77
C ALA A 51 -1.66 -6.20 -3.27
N GLY A 52 -1.81 -7.49 -3.53
CA GLY A 52 -2.97 -8.25 -3.07
C GLY A 52 -2.60 -9.69 -2.76
N LYS A 53 -3.53 -10.44 -2.15
CA LYS A 53 -3.28 -11.85 -1.80
C LYS A 53 -2.97 -12.73 -3.02
N ALA A 54 -3.47 -12.34 -4.20
CA ALA A 54 -3.31 -13.09 -5.44
C ALA A 54 -2.11 -12.64 -6.28
N PHE A 55 -1.44 -11.54 -5.92
CA PHE A 55 -0.38 -10.97 -6.74
C PHE A 55 0.60 -10.12 -5.93
N GLU A 56 1.87 -10.21 -6.30
CA GLU A 56 2.94 -9.41 -5.72
C GLU A 56 2.77 -7.91 -6.03
N LYS A 57 3.59 -7.09 -5.37
CA LYS A 57 3.59 -5.63 -5.56
C LYS A 57 3.82 -5.25 -7.03
N VAL A 58 2.89 -4.49 -7.62
CA VAL A 58 2.97 -3.95 -8.99
C VAL A 58 2.62 -2.46 -9.03
N MET A 59 3.03 -1.78 -10.10
CA MET A 59 2.66 -0.39 -10.35
C MET A 59 1.23 -0.32 -10.87
N SER A 60 0.49 0.70 -10.44
CA SER A 60 -0.88 0.96 -10.89
C SER A 60 -1.05 2.44 -11.21
N ARG A 61 -1.64 2.71 -12.38
CA ARG A 61 -2.01 4.06 -12.80
C ARG A 61 -3.20 4.57 -12.01
N VAL A 62 -3.19 5.85 -11.62
CA VAL A 62 -4.37 6.58 -11.16
C VAL A 62 -5.06 7.20 -12.37
N TRP A 63 -6.30 6.79 -12.63
CA TRP A 63 -7.07 7.27 -13.79
C TRP A 63 -8.03 8.40 -13.45
N TYR A 64 -8.59 8.37 -12.25
CA TYR A 64 -9.62 9.30 -11.80
C TYR A 64 -9.38 9.71 -10.36
N THR A 65 -9.56 10.99 -10.08
CA THR A 65 -9.61 11.55 -8.73
C THR A 65 -10.87 12.36 -8.51
N ASP A 66 -11.44 12.28 -7.32
CA ASP A 66 -12.59 13.04 -6.89
C ASP A 66 -12.33 13.54 -5.47
N ARG A 67 -11.77 14.74 -5.37
CA ARG A 67 -11.47 15.38 -4.08
C ARG A 67 -12.74 15.70 -3.29
N LYS A 68 -13.88 15.90 -3.96
CA LYS A 68 -15.14 16.24 -3.29
C LYS A 68 -15.64 15.02 -2.52
N HIS A 69 -15.67 13.86 -3.15
CA HIS A 69 -16.13 12.61 -2.52
C HIS A 69 -15.00 11.78 -1.91
N ASP A 70 -13.75 12.26 -1.97
CA ASP A 70 -12.57 11.52 -1.51
C ASP A 70 -12.48 10.13 -2.15
N LEU A 71 -12.59 10.06 -3.47
CA LEU A 71 -12.51 8.81 -4.25
C LEU A 71 -11.39 8.88 -5.28
N ALA A 72 -10.76 7.75 -5.55
CA ALA A 72 -9.86 7.58 -6.68
C ALA A 72 -10.05 6.21 -7.34
N PHE A 73 -9.85 6.15 -8.66
CA PHE A 73 -9.88 4.90 -9.43
C PHE A 73 -8.52 4.58 -10.02
N LEU A 74 -8.08 3.34 -9.79
CA LEU A 74 -6.79 2.83 -10.24
C LEU A 74 -6.97 1.74 -11.30
N GLU A 75 -5.94 1.56 -12.13
CA GLU A 75 -5.83 0.44 -13.05
C GLU A 75 -5.87 -0.90 -12.29
N ALA A 76 -6.67 -1.85 -12.79
CA ALA A 76 -6.67 -3.20 -12.27
C ALA A 76 -5.39 -3.96 -12.71
N PRO A 77 -4.89 -4.90 -11.88
CA PRO A 77 -3.73 -5.70 -12.27
C PRO A 77 -4.07 -6.60 -13.46
N LYS A 78 -3.19 -6.63 -14.46
CA LYS A 78 -3.40 -7.39 -15.70
C LYS A 78 -3.19 -8.88 -15.46
N ASN A 79 -4.00 -9.71 -16.12
CA ASN A 79 -3.90 -11.18 -16.10
C ASN A 79 -4.06 -11.82 -14.71
N ILE A 80 -4.74 -11.14 -13.78
CA ILE A 80 -5.02 -11.63 -12.44
C ILE A 80 -6.53 -11.67 -12.24
N GLU A 81 -7.05 -12.85 -11.90
CA GLU A 81 -8.46 -13.01 -11.58
C GLU A 81 -8.71 -12.62 -10.13
N LEU A 82 -9.45 -11.52 -9.94
CA LEU A 82 -9.87 -11.04 -8.62
C LEU A 82 -11.34 -11.42 -8.35
N PRO A 83 -11.69 -11.74 -7.09
CA PRO A 83 -13.07 -12.07 -6.75
C PRO A 83 -14.02 -10.92 -7.07
N GLU A 84 -15.21 -11.28 -7.53
CA GLU A 84 -16.27 -10.32 -7.76
C GLU A 84 -16.89 -9.88 -6.42
N ILE A 85 -17.00 -8.57 -6.25
CA ILE A 85 -17.72 -7.94 -5.15
C ILE A 85 -18.86 -7.11 -5.72
N ARG A 86 -19.97 -7.06 -5.00
CA ARG A 86 -21.19 -6.39 -5.44
C ARG A 86 -21.38 -5.09 -4.68
N LEU A 87 -21.90 -4.07 -5.36
CA LEU A 87 -22.31 -2.82 -4.75
C LEU A 87 -23.76 -2.97 -4.27
N GLY A 88 -24.02 -2.65 -3.00
CA GLY A 88 -25.34 -2.68 -2.40
C GLY A 88 -26.15 -1.41 -2.69
N HIS A 89 -27.24 -1.23 -1.94
CA HIS A 89 -28.14 -0.08 -2.06
C HIS A 89 -28.12 0.77 -0.80
N TYR A 90 -27.97 2.08 -0.97
CA TYR A 90 -27.91 3.03 0.15
C TYR A 90 -29.27 3.24 0.80
N GLU A 91 -30.32 3.17 -0.02
CA GLU A 91 -31.70 3.37 0.37
C GLU A 91 -32.24 2.25 1.28
N GLU A 92 -31.57 1.11 1.31
CA GLU A 92 -31.94 -0.04 2.15
C GLU A 92 -31.33 0.02 3.56
N MET A 93 -30.34 0.88 3.78
CA MET A 93 -29.58 0.93 5.04
C MET A 93 -30.38 1.53 6.18
N LYS A 94 -30.17 0.99 7.38
CA LYS A 94 -30.81 1.47 8.61
C LYS A 94 -29.80 1.63 9.74
N ASP A 95 -30.10 2.57 10.64
CA ASP A 95 -29.41 2.69 11.91
C ASP A 95 -29.53 1.33 12.65
N GLY A 96 -28.41 0.79 13.13
CA GLY A 96 -28.32 -0.51 13.79
C GLY A 96 -27.98 -1.70 12.88
N ASP A 97 -27.97 -1.53 11.55
CA ASP A 97 -27.55 -2.61 10.64
C ASP A 97 -26.10 -3.01 10.92
N ALA A 98 -25.85 -4.32 10.98
CA ALA A 98 -24.51 -4.85 11.19
C ALA A 98 -23.65 -4.71 9.93
N VAL A 99 -22.41 -4.30 10.13
CA VAL A 99 -21.45 -4.01 9.07
C VAL A 99 -20.07 -4.56 9.41
N VAL A 100 -19.29 -4.81 8.35
CA VAL A 100 -17.87 -5.16 8.46
C VAL A 100 -17.08 -4.12 7.69
N ALA A 101 -16.19 -3.41 8.38
CA ALA A 101 -15.19 -2.56 7.75
C ALA A 101 -13.93 -3.36 7.49
N ILE A 102 -13.41 -3.29 6.27
CA ILE A 102 -12.30 -4.12 5.83
C ILE A 102 -11.16 -3.23 5.32
N GLY A 103 -9.92 -3.59 5.67
CA GLY A 103 -8.71 -2.88 5.29
C GLY A 103 -7.47 -3.77 5.21
N HIS A 104 -6.39 -3.22 4.66
CA HIS A 104 -5.08 -3.85 4.54
C HIS A 104 -3.97 -2.82 4.81
N PRO A 105 -3.72 -2.48 6.10
CA PRO A 105 -2.66 -1.55 6.46
C PRO A 105 -1.28 -2.05 6.00
N TYR A 106 -0.32 -1.14 5.82
CA TYR A 106 1.05 -1.54 5.47
C TYR A 106 1.82 -2.06 6.67
N GLY A 107 2.40 -3.26 6.52
CA GLY A 107 2.94 -3.99 7.65
C GLY A 107 1.86 -4.38 8.67
N LEU A 108 0.61 -4.56 8.22
CA LEU A 108 -0.36 -5.42 8.91
C LEU A 108 -0.99 -6.40 7.92
N ASN A 109 -1.21 -7.64 8.37
CA ASN A 109 -2.14 -8.55 7.72
C ASN A 109 -3.55 -7.93 7.68
N TYR A 110 -4.28 -8.23 6.61
CA TYR A 110 -5.71 -7.95 6.41
C TYR A 110 -6.48 -7.72 7.73
N THR A 111 -7.04 -6.53 7.91
CA THR A 111 -7.83 -6.15 9.10
C THR A 111 -9.31 -6.11 8.73
N ALA A 112 -10.14 -6.80 9.52
CA ALA A 112 -11.59 -6.65 9.44
C ALA A 112 -12.14 -6.35 10.83
N THR A 113 -13.01 -5.34 10.91
CA THR A 113 -13.65 -4.91 12.15
C THR A 113 -15.16 -4.95 11.97
N GLN A 114 -15.85 -5.56 12.91
CA GLN A 114 -17.30 -5.63 12.92
C GLN A 114 -17.87 -4.53 13.81
N GLY A 115 -19.01 -3.98 13.40
CA GLY A 115 -19.79 -3.03 14.18
C GLY A 115 -21.19 -2.89 13.59
N VAL A 116 -21.82 -1.77 13.87
CA VAL A 116 -23.13 -1.38 13.35
C VAL A 116 -23.08 0.02 12.75
N ILE A 117 -24.07 0.32 11.91
CA ILE A 117 -24.34 1.70 11.49
C ILE A 117 -24.91 2.45 12.69
N SER A 118 -24.12 3.34 13.28
CA SER A 118 -24.62 4.25 14.33
C SER A 118 -25.56 5.31 13.76
N LYS A 119 -25.30 5.77 12.52
CA LYS A 119 -26.17 6.72 11.81
C LYS A 119 -25.93 6.68 10.29
N VAL A 120 -26.98 6.46 9.49
CA VAL A 120 -26.88 6.41 8.01
C VAL A 120 -26.59 7.77 7.35
N ASP A 121 -27.15 8.84 7.91
CA ASP A 121 -27.18 10.19 7.33
C ASP A 121 -26.46 11.22 8.22
N ARG A 122 -25.14 11.11 8.38
CA ARG A 122 -24.36 12.21 8.99
C ARG A 122 -23.93 13.20 7.93
N ILE A 123 -24.40 14.44 8.04
CA ILE A 123 -24.02 15.50 7.12
C ILE A 123 -22.72 16.14 7.58
N ARG A 124 -21.72 16.17 6.70
CA ARG A 124 -20.47 16.90 6.87
C ARG A 124 -20.08 17.54 5.54
N GLU A 125 -19.78 18.85 5.55
CA GLU A 125 -19.33 19.58 4.37
C GLU A 125 -20.28 19.43 3.15
N GLY A 126 -21.59 19.29 3.41
CA GLY A 126 -22.62 19.12 2.38
C GLY A 126 -22.77 17.69 1.85
N LEU A 127 -21.99 16.72 2.35
CA LEU A 127 -22.07 15.32 1.98
C LEU A 127 -22.65 14.47 3.12
N LYS A 128 -23.31 13.37 2.74
CA LYS A 128 -23.81 12.37 3.68
C LYS A 128 -22.75 11.30 3.89
N PHE A 129 -22.55 10.91 5.14
CA PHE A 129 -21.66 9.83 5.55
C PHE A 129 -22.40 8.81 6.41
N ILE A 130 -22.02 7.55 6.25
CA ILE A 130 -22.41 6.46 7.15
C ILE A 130 -21.49 6.52 8.35
N GLN A 131 -22.04 6.80 9.53
CA GLN A 131 -21.32 6.70 10.79
C GLN A 131 -21.43 5.26 11.30
N ILE A 132 -20.29 4.69 11.68
CA ILE A 132 -20.17 3.33 12.21
C ILE A 132 -19.39 3.33 13.52
N ASP A 133 -19.62 2.30 14.34
CA ASP A 133 -18.82 2.02 15.54
C ASP A 133 -17.78 0.90 15.34
N ALA A 134 -17.70 0.33 14.12
CA ALA A 134 -16.60 -0.55 13.76
C ALA A 134 -15.29 0.23 13.81
N ALA A 135 -14.26 -0.35 14.42
CA ALA A 135 -12.97 0.32 14.55
C ALA A 135 -12.35 0.58 13.16
N ILE A 136 -12.10 1.86 12.86
CA ILE A 136 -11.38 2.31 11.67
C ILE A 136 -10.02 2.82 12.11
N ASN A 137 -8.97 2.18 11.62
CA ASN A 137 -7.57 2.55 11.89
C ASN A 137 -6.87 3.00 10.60
N PRO A 138 -5.74 3.71 10.70
CA PRO A 138 -4.86 3.95 9.55
C PRO A 138 -4.62 2.65 8.79
N GLY A 139 -4.84 2.68 7.47
CA GLY A 139 -4.80 1.51 6.60
C GLY A 139 -6.17 1.00 6.15
N ASN A 140 -7.27 1.26 6.88
CA ASN A 140 -8.63 0.89 6.42
C ASN A 140 -9.22 1.88 5.41
N SER A 141 -8.70 3.11 5.36
CA SER A 141 -9.14 4.14 4.41
C SER A 141 -9.05 3.63 2.97
N GLY A 142 -10.13 3.84 2.22
CA GLY A 142 -10.34 3.39 0.84
C GLY A 142 -10.87 1.95 0.73
N GLY A 143 -10.86 1.19 1.83
CA GLY A 143 -11.43 -0.15 1.89
C GLY A 143 -12.96 -0.14 1.95
N PRO A 144 -13.61 -1.28 1.70
CA PRO A 144 -15.06 -1.37 1.66
C PRO A 144 -15.66 -1.45 3.07
N LEU A 145 -16.82 -0.81 3.23
CA LEU A 145 -17.78 -1.09 4.28
C LEU A 145 -18.82 -2.07 3.71
N VAL A 146 -19.03 -3.21 4.37
CA VAL A 146 -19.78 -4.34 3.81
C VAL A 146 -20.97 -4.70 4.71
N ASN A 147 -22.13 -4.95 4.12
CA ASN A 147 -23.33 -5.42 4.83
C ASN A 147 -23.33 -6.95 5.04
N GLN A 148 -24.32 -7.47 5.79
CA GLN A 148 -24.45 -8.92 6.02
C GLN A 148 -24.74 -9.77 4.76
N LYS A 149 -25.08 -9.14 3.64
CA LYS A 149 -25.25 -9.81 2.33
C LYS A 149 -23.92 -9.94 1.58
N GLY A 150 -22.82 -9.37 2.10
CA GLY A 150 -21.53 -9.35 1.41
C GLY A 150 -21.46 -8.30 0.31
N GLU A 151 -22.29 -7.25 0.39
CA GLU A 151 -22.32 -6.16 -0.59
C GLU A 151 -21.64 -4.92 0.00
N VAL A 152 -20.87 -4.22 -0.83
CA VAL A 152 -20.25 -2.94 -0.48
C VAL A 152 -21.32 -1.88 -0.38
N ILE A 153 -21.46 -1.30 0.80
CA ILE A 153 -22.41 -0.26 1.13
C ILE A 153 -21.72 1.10 1.30
N GLY A 154 -20.40 1.14 1.48
CA GLY A 154 -19.65 2.38 1.45
C GLY A 154 -18.15 2.18 1.31
N VAL A 155 -17.42 3.29 1.25
CA VAL A 155 -15.95 3.34 1.24
C VAL A 155 -15.49 3.96 2.55
N ASN A 156 -14.74 3.22 3.36
CA ASN A 156 -14.19 3.71 4.64
C ASN A 156 -13.30 4.93 4.35
N SER A 157 -13.48 6.06 5.04
CA SER A 157 -12.77 7.31 4.73
C SER A 157 -11.99 7.85 5.93
N PHE A 158 -12.68 8.34 6.98
CA PHE A 158 -12.02 9.03 8.10
C PHE A 158 -12.59 8.67 9.47
N ILE A 159 -11.86 9.07 10.51
CA ILE A 159 -12.28 9.05 11.91
C ILE A 159 -12.29 10.46 12.49
N ILE A 160 -13.04 10.68 13.57
CA ILE A 160 -12.89 11.87 14.41
C ILE A 160 -11.98 11.54 15.57
N ARG A 161 -10.80 12.18 15.62
CA ARG A 161 -9.81 11.97 16.70
C ARG A 161 -10.41 12.36 18.06
N GLY A 162 -10.27 11.49 19.05
CA GLY A 162 -10.80 11.71 20.41
C GLY A 162 -12.26 11.28 20.60
N GLY A 163 -12.94 10.76 19.56
CA GLY A 163 -14.16 9.99 19.71
C GLY A 163 -13.83 8.50 19.64
N ASP A 164 -14.05 7.77 20.73
CA ASP A 164 -13.86 6.31 20.74
C ASP A 164 -14.81 5.67 19.71
N ASN A 165 -14.26 4.88 18.78
CA ASN A 165 -15.01 4.14 17.75
C ASN A 165 -15.96 5.02 16.91
N LEU A 166 -15.50 6.17 16.43
CA LEU A 166 -16.30 7.04 15.56
C LEU A 166 -15.76 7.06 14.12
N GLY A 167 -16.12 6.02 13.36
CA GLY A 167 -15.73 5.85 11.96
C GLY A 167 -16.76 6.39 10.97
N PHE A 168 -16.29 6.82 9.80
CA PHE A 168 -17.14 7.32 8.72
C PHE A 168 -16.79 6.67 7.38
N ALA A 169 -17.83 6.25 6.67
CA ALA A 169 -17.72 5.75 5.30
C ALA A 169 -18.54 6.61 4.34
N LEU A 170 -18.00 6.84 3.15
CA LEU A 170 -18.73 7.46 2.04
C LEU A 170 -19.75 6.46 1.50
N PRO A 171 -21.05 6.80 1.44
CA PRO A 171 -22.09 5.95 0.88
C PRO A 171 -21.82 5.48 -0.55
N VAL A 172 -22.21 4.23 -0.85
CA VAL A 172 -22.02 3.60 -2.17
C VAL A 172 -22.73 4.34 -3.31
N ASN A 173 -23.76 5.15 -3.06
CA ASN A 173 -24.40 5.95 -4.11
C ASN A 173 -23.47 7.04 -4.67
N TYR A 174 -22.61 7.66 -3.84
CA TYR A 174 -21.60 8.60 -4.34
C TYR A 174 -20.55 7.87 -5.19
N LEU A 175 -20.13 6.67 -4.77
CA LEU A 175 -19.25 5.82 -5.57
C LEU A 175 -19.90 5.46 -6.91
N ARG A 176 -21.17 5.05 -6.91
CA ARG A 176 -21.92 4.73 -8.13
C ARG A 176 -22.01 5.94 -9.07
N GLU A 177 -22.27 7.13 -8.53
CA GLU A 177 -22.28 8.38 -9.30
C GLU A 177 -20.91 8.65 -9.95
N ALA A 178 -19.83 8.53 -9.18
CA ALA A 178 -18.45 8.71 -9.69
C ALA A 178 -18.10 7.67 -10.77
N LEU A 179 -18.47 6.40 -10.57
CA LEU A 179 -18.28 5.33 -11.56
C LEU A 179 -19.05 5.61 -12.86
N LEU A 180 -20.31 6.06 -12.77
CA LEU A 180 -21.12 6.45 -13.93
C LEU A 180 -20.54 7.67 -14.66
N MET A 181 -20.05 8.66 -13.91
CA MET A 181 -19.38 9.83 -14.46
C MET A 181 -18.09 9.47 -15.20
N TYR A 182 -17.28 8.57 -14.65
CA TYR A 182 -16.01 8.13 -15.25
C TYR A 182 -16.21 7.18 -16.44
N ASN A 183 -17.29 6.39 -16.46
CA ASN A 183 -17.53 5.34 -17.44
C ASN A 183 -17.33 5.75 -18.92
N PRO A 184 -17.78 6.93 -19.40
CA PRO A 184 -17.60 7.34 -20.79
C PRO A 184 -16.15 7.68 -21.16
N VAL A 185 -15.28 7.90 -20.17
CA VAL A 185 -13.87 8.31 -20.35
C VAL A 185 -12.90 7.29 -19.77
N ARG A 186 -13.32 6.03 -19.63
CA ARG A 186 -12.45 4.93 -19.14
C ARG A 186 -11.11 4.93 -19.88
N GLY A 187 -10.02 4.77 -19.13
CA GLY A 187 -8.65 4.84 -19.64
C GLY A 187 -8.13 6.25 -19.92
N GLN A 188 -8.90 7.30 -19.63
CA GLN A 188 -8.44 8.69 -19.70
C GLN A 188 -8.21 9.27 -18.31
N VAL A 189 -7.17 10.09 -18.20
CA VAL A 189 -6.85 10.83 -16.98
C VAL A 189 -7.92 11.88 -16.76
N SER A 190 -8.56 11.84 -15.59
CA SER A 190 -9.70 12.69 -15.28
C SER A 190 -9.80 13.05 -13.81
N THR A 191 -10.53 14.13 -13.51
CA THR A 191 -10.84 14.55 -12.14
C THR A 191 -12.20 15.24 -12.08
N ARG A 192 -12.94 15.03 -10.98
CA ARG A 192 -14.15 15.83 -10.71
C ARG A 192 -13.75 17.20 -10.19
N CYS A 193 -14.21 18.27 -10.84
CA CYS A 193 -14.08 19.61 -10.28
C CYS A 193 -14.84 19.71 -8.96
N PHE A 194 -14.14 19.98 -7.86
CA PHE A 194 -14.75 20.04 -6.52
C PHE A 194 -15.77 21.17 -6.35
N SER A 195 -15.74 22.18 -7.23
CA SER A 195 -16.60 23.37 -7.17
C SER A 195 -17.91 23.20 -7.95
N CYS A 196 -17.86 22.66 -9.18
CA CYS A 196 -19.02 22.60 -10.08
C CYS A 196 -19.40 21.19 -10.56
N ASP A 197 -18.76 20.14 -10.03
CA ASP A 197 -18.96 18.74 -10.41
C ASP A 197 -18.61 18.39 -11.87
N PHE A 198 -18.12 19.34 -12.66
CA PHE A 198 -17.72 19.10 -14.04
C PHE A 198 -16.57 18.09 -14.10
N LEU A 199 -16.70 17.09 -14.99
CA LEU A 199 -15.66 16.12 -15.25
C LEU A 199 -14.58 16.73 -16.14
N VAL A 200 -13.43 16.99 -15.53
CA VAL A 200 -12.24 17.48 -16.23
C VAL A 200 -11.44 16.29 -16.71
N THR A 201 -10.98 16.35 -17.96
CA THR A 201 -10.16 15.32 -18.59
C THR A 201 -8.94 15.96 -19.24
N SER A 202 -7.91 15.17 -19.53
CA SER A 202 -6.76 15.66 -20.31
C SER A 202 -7.16 16.18 -21.71
N ALA A 203 -8.32 15.78 -22.24
CA ALA A 203 -8.81 16.19 -23.54
C ALA A 203 -9.59 17.53 -23.53
N ASN A 204 -10.07 18.00 -22.37
CA ASN A 204 -10.93 19.18 -22.26
C ASN A 204 -10.32 20.32 -21.43
N ILE A 205 -9.10 20.17 -20.92
CA ILE A 205 -8.42 21.19 -20.13
C ILE A 205 -7.33 21.90 -20.94
N ASP A 206 -7.53 23.20 -21.21
CA ASP A 206 -6.59 23.97 -22.03
C ASP A 206 -5.30 24.35 -21.29
N THR A 207 -5.42 24.71 -20.01
CA THR A 207 -4.29 25.25 -19.22
C THR A 207 -3.67 24.23 -18.27
N LYS A 208 -4.11 22.96 -18.32
CA LYS A 208 -3.84 21.88 -17.35
C LYS A 208 -4.10 22.20 -15.88
N LYS A 209 -4.55 23.42 -15.57
CA LYS A 209 -4.64 23.97 -14.22
C LYS A 209 -6.05 24.37 -13.81
N TYR A 210 -6.86 24.88 -14.75
CA TYR A 210 -8.18 25.42 -14.42
C TYR A 210 -9.30 24.61 -15.07
N CYS A 211 -10.35 24.34 -14.30
CA CYS A 211 -11.57 23.71 -14.78
C CYS A 211 -12.17 24.54 -15.92
N PRO A 212 -12.43 23.93 -17.09
CA PRO A 212 -12.97 24.66 -18.25
C PRO A 212 -14.41 25.16 -18.04
N SER A 213 -15.13 24.61 -17.06
CA SER A 213 -16.51 24.99 -16.77
C SER A 213 -16.62 26.18 -15.81
N CYS A 214 -15.82 26.25 -14.75
CA CYS A 214 -15.98 27.25 -13.68
C CYS A 214 -14.70 28.01 -13.31
N GLY A 215 -13.56 27.71 -13.93
CA GLY A 215 -12.27 28.37 -13.67
C GLY A 215 -11.60 28.01 -12.35
N THR A 216 -12.17 27.08 -11.57
CA THR A 216 -11.54 26.59 -10.33
C THR A 216 -10.28 25.79 -10.63
N GLU A 217 -9.24 25.94 -9.83
CA GLU A 217 -8.02 25.15 -9.97
C GLU A 217 -8.28 23.66 -9.72
N VAL A 218 -7.82 22.82 -10.64
CA VAL A 218 -7.97 21.37 -10.63
C VAL A 218 -6.63 20.72 -10.96
N LYS A 219 -6.42 19.52 -10.43
CA LYS A 219 -5.20 18.75 -10.66
C LYS A 219 -5.56 17.39 -11.24
N LEU A 220 -5.11 17.13 -12.46
CA LEU A 220 -5.20 15.81 -13.07
C LEU A 220 -4.07 14.91 -12.56
N PRO A 221 -4.30 13.60 -12.37
CA PRO A 221 -3.24 12.66 -12.04
C PRO A 221 -2.36 12.36 -13.27
N GLU A 222 -1.71 13.37 -13.85
CA GLU A 222 -0.79 13.19 -14.98
C GLU A 222 0.58 12.69 -14.51
N ILE A 223 1.15 11.71 -15.23
CA ILE A 223 2.55 11.35 -15.03
C ILE A 223 3.40 12.53 -15.49
N PRO A 224 4.31 13.07 -14.67
CA PRO A 224 5.25 14.09 -15.10
C PRO A 224 6.00 13.65 -16.35
N GLU A 225 6.19 14.54 -17.31
CA GLU A 225 6.99 14.25 -18.52
C GLU A 225 8.43 13.86 -18.19
N LYS A 226 8.93 14.32 -17.04
CA LYS A 226 10.23 13.94 -16.50
C LYS A 226 10.05 13.47 -15.06
N GLU A 227 10.32 12.19 -14.80
CA GLU A 227 10.44 11.69 -13.42
C GLU A 227 11.53 12.48 -12.68
N ILE A 228 11.30 12.77 -11.40
CA ILE A 228 12.31 13.41 -10.56
C ILE A 228 13.50 12.45 -10.49
N GLU A 229 14.58 12.80 -11.18
CA GLU A 229 15.81 12.03 -11.14
C GLU A 229 16.42 12.17 -9.74
N PRO A 230 16.72 11.06 -9.05
CA PRO A 230 17.50 11.14 -7.83
C PRO A 230 18.86 11.76 -8.14
N VAL A 231 19.46 12.38 -7.12
CA VAL A 231 20.81 12.97 -7.20
C VAL A 231 21.69 12.39 -6.09
N GLY A 232 23.02 12.52 -6.26
CA GLY A 232 23.99 12.05 -5.28
C GLY A 232 23.88 10.55 -4.99
N ALA A 233 23.96 10.17 -3.70
CA ALA A 233 23.93 8.79 -3.25
C ALA A 233 22.67 8.03 -3.67
N ALA A 234 21.51 8.68 -3.64
CA ALA A 234 20.24 8.08 -4.06
C ALA A 234 20.28 7.66 -5.53
N LYS A 235 20.91 8.46 -6.40
CA LYS A 235 21.08 8.11 -7.82
C LYS A 235 21.96 6.88 -7.98
N THR A 236 23.08 6.85 -7.29
CA THR A 236 24.01 5.72 -7.32
C THR A 236 23.33 4.43 -6.85
N ILE A 237 22.54 4.48 -5.76
CA ILE A 237 21.74 3.34 -5.28
C ILE A 237 20.78 2.85 -6.35
N GLU A 238 20.02 3.74 -6.98
CA GLU A 238 19.07 3.35 -8.02
C GLU A 238 19.74 2.79 -9.27
N ASP A 239 20.90 3.33 -9.66
CA ASP A 239 21.70 2.80 -10.76
C ASP A 239 22.24 1.39 -10.46
N ILE A 240 22.66 1.13 -9.21
CA ILE A 240 23.05 -0.20 -8.73
C ILE A 240 21.86 -1.16 -8.77
N LEU A 241 20.70 -0.76 -8.24
CA LEU A 241 19.49 -1.59 -8.24
C LEU A 241 19.09 -1.98 -9.66
N ARG A 242 19.17 -1.04 -10.61
CA ARG A 242 18.90 -1.31 -12.04
C ARG A 242 19.89 -2.31 -12.63
N GLU A 243 21.18 -2.21 -12.30
CA GLU A 243 22.21 -3.19 -12.72
C GLU A 243 21.94 -4.58 -12.15
N LEU A 244 21.44 -4.67 -10.92
CA LEU A 244 21.04 -5.92 -10.27
C LEU A 244 19.67 -6.44 -10.75
N GLY A 245 19.10 -5.88 -11.81
CA GLY A 245 17.84 -6.32 -12.40
C GLY A 245 16.61 -6.00 -11.56
N LYS A 246 16.70 -5.07 -10.61
CA LYS A 246 15.57 -4.64 -9.79
C LYS A 246 14.84 -3.48 -10.47
N ASP A 247 13.51 -3.54 -10.44
CA ASP A 247 12.68 -2.42 -10.85
C ASP A 247 12.73 -1.33 -9.78
N VAL A 248 13.47 -0.26 -10.08
CA VAL A 248 13.68 0.87 -9.19
C VAL A 248 12.37 1.55 -8.80
N LYS A 249 11.42 1.65 -9.74
CA LYS A 249 10.14 2.32 -9.50
C LYS A 249 9.30 1.56 -8.49
N LEU A 250 9.28 0.22 -8.60
CA LEU A 250 8.65 -0.66 -7.62
C LEU A 250 9.38 -0.70 -6.28
N ALA A 251 10.71 -0.61 -6.32
CA ALA A 251 11.53 -0.67 -5.13
C ALA A 251 11.37 0.59 -4.26
N ARG A 252 11.12 1.76 -4.85
CA ARG A 252 11.05 3.03 -4.11
C ARG A 252 9.88 3.03 -3.12
N GLU A 253 10.18 3.34 -1.86
CA GLU A 253 9.19 3.54 -0.77
C GLU A 253 9.23 4.97 -0.20
N GLY A 254 10.27 5.74 -0.55
CA GLY A 254 10.42 7.14 -0.18
C GLY A 254 11.59 7.77 -0.94
N VAL A 255 11.92 9.02 -0.63
CA VAL A 255 13.00 9.75 -1.32
C VAL A 255 14.36 9.06 -1.19
N ASN A 256 14.63 8.50 0.00
CA ASN A 256 15.89 7.82 0.31
C ASN A 256 15.65 6.43 0.90
N THR A 257 14.59 5.75 0.46
CA THR A 257 14.23 4.43 0.97
C THR A 257 13.68 3.56 -0.14
N TRP A 258 14.22 2.35 -0.22
CA TRP A 258 13.84 1.34 -1.19
C TRP A 258 13.65 0.00 -0.49
N SER A 259 12.83 -0.87 -1.04
CA SER A 259 12.67 -2.25 -0.60
C SER A 259 12.66 -3.17 -1.80
N VAL A 260 13.42 -4.26 -1.72
CA VAL A 260 13.41 -5.34 -2.72
C VAL A 260 13.13 -6.66 -2.02
N ARG A 261 12.59 -7.62 -2.78
CA ARG A 261 12.41 -9.01 -2.31
C ARG A 261 13.43 -9.91 -3.03
N GLU A 262 14.07 -10.79 -2.28
CA GLU A 262 14.94 -11.85 -2.78
C GLU A 262 14.56 -13.15 -2.06
N GLY A 263 14.04 -14.12 -2.81
CA GLY A 263 13.37 -15.28 -2.21
C GLY A 263 12.28 -14.87 -1.22
N SER A 264 12.36 -15.38 0.02
CA SER A 264 11.46 -14.95 1.11
C SER A 264 11.95 -13.73 1.91
N ALA A 265 13.19 -13.28 1.71
CA ALA A 265 13.75 -12.17 2.45
C ALA A 265 13.33 -10.81 1.84
N LYS A 266 12.83 -9.91 2.71
CA LYS A 266 12.60 -8.51 2.37
C LYS A 266 13.81 -7.69 2.79
N ILE A 267 14.38 -6.97 1.84
CA ILE A 267 15.62 -6.20 2.00
C ILE A 267 15.29 -4.73 1.87
N LYS A 268 15.46 -4.00 2.97
CA LYS A 268 15.24 -2.55 3.03
C LYS A 268 16.56 -1.84 2.83
N ILE A 269 16.62 -0.94 1.86
CA ILE A 269 17.76 -0.07 1.61
C ILE A 269 17.35 1.34 2.00
N SER A 270 18.15 2.00 2.82
CA SER A 270 17.90 3.38 3.24
C SER A 270 19.17 4.20 3.20
N TYR A 271 19.03 5.45 2.79
CA TYR A 271 20.09 6.45 2.84
C TYR A 271 19.68 7.56 3.82
N ASN A 272 20.53 7.82 4.81
CA ASN A 272 20.35 8.92 5.74
C ASN A 272 21.31 10.05 5.35
N ALA A 273 20.73 11.15 4.84
CA ALA A 273 21.49 12.31 4.37
C ALA A 273 22.10 13.16 5.50
N GLU A 274 21.65 13.00 6.75
CA GLU A 274 22.21 13.76 7.90
C GLU A 274 23.55 13.19 8.36
N ASN A 275 23.73 11.88 8.24
CA ASN A 275 24.93 11.17 8.70
C ASN A 275 25.66 10.39 7.59
N PHE A 276 25.17 10.49 6.35
CA PHE A 276 25.77 9.93 5.14
C PHE A 276 25.82 8.39 5.09
N PHE A 277 25.06 7.71 5.96
CA PHE A 277 25.02 6.26 5.97
C PHE A 277 24.02 5.70 4.97
N ILE A 278 24.46 4.61 4.34
CA ILE A 278 23.63 3.74 3.52
C ILE A 278 23.55 2.41 4.25
N ALA A 279 22.33 1.99 4.58
CA ALA A 279 22.04 0.73 5.24
C ALA A 279 21.21 -0.16 4.31
N GLY A 280 21.60 -1.42 4.21
CA GLY A 280 20.83 -2.49 3.57
C GLY A 280 20.52 -3.55 4.62
N ASP A 281 19.27 -3.62 5.07
CA ASP A 281 18.81 -4.54 6.10
C ASP A 281 17.92 -5.62 5.48
N ALA A 282 18.44 -6.84 5.43
CA ALA A 282 17.67 -8.02 5.09
C ALA A 282 17.09 -8.65 6.35
N TYR A 283 15.78 -8.58 6.49
CA TYR A 283 15.06 -9.22 7.58
C TYR A 283 14.75 -10.66 7.17
N LEU A 284 15.39 -11.61 7.86
CA LEU A 284 15.32 -13.03 7.55
C LEU A 284 14.16 -13.68 8.33
N CYS A 285 14.45 -14.75 9.05
CA CYS A 285 13.53 -15.49 9.90
C CYS A 285 13.48 -14.96 11.34
N GLN A 286 12.53 -15.49 12.11
CA GLN A 286 12.43 -15.25 13.55
C GLN A 286 13.10 -16.37 14.35
N MET A 287 13.54 -16.02 15.57
CA MET A 287 14.17 -16.93 16.51
C MET A 287 13.30 -18.19 16.75
N PRO A 288 13.92 -19.37 16.94
CA PRO A 288 13.18 -20.60 17.22
C PRO A 288 12.47 -20.52 18.58
N SER A 289 11.28 -21.09 18.68
CA SER A 289 10.56 -21.21 19.96
C SER A 289 11.21 -22.23 20.90
N ASP A 290 11.97 -23.17 20.37
CA ASP A 290 12.70 -24.18 21.15
C ASP A 290 13.95 -23.57 21.79
N ALA A 291 13.90 -23.39 23.12
CA ALA A 291 14.99 -22.83 23.91
C ALA A 291 16.30 -23.61 23.78
N ALA A 292 16.26 -24.92 23.50
CA ALA A 292 17.46 -25.73 23.31
C ALA A 292 18.24 -25.32 22.04
N LYS A 293 17.56 -24.73 21.05
CA LYS A 293 18.16 -24.29 19.79
C LYS A 293 18.71 -22.86 19.83
N ILE A 294 18.29 -22.07 20.81
CA ILE A 294 18.69 -20.66 20.95
C ILE A 294 20.20 -20.51 21.17
N LYS A 295 20.78 -21.28 22.10
CA LYS A 295 22.23 -21.19 22.39
C LYS A 295 23.10 -21.58 21.17
N PRO A 296 22.87 -22.73 20.51
CA PRO A 296 23.58 -23.08 19.27
C PRO A 296 23.43 -22.03 18.17
N LEU A 297 22.23 -21.44 18.03
CA LEU A 297 21.98 -20.39 17.05
C LEU A 297 22.82 -19.14 17.33
N TYR A 298 22.83 -18.61 18.56
CA TYR A 298 23.66 -17.44 18.88
C TYR A 298 25.15 -17.69 18.63
N GLN A 299 25.64 -18.88 18.96
CA GLN A 299 27.02 -19.25 18.67
C GLN A 299 27.28 -19.24 17.15
N TYR A 300 26.39 -19.84 16.36
CA TYR A 300 26.49 -19.84 14.90
C TYR A 300 26.49 -18.42 14.32
N LEU A 301 25.57 -17.54 14.74
CA LEU A 301 25.51 -16.15 14.26
C LEU A 301 26.82 -15.39 14.54
N LEU A 302 27.42 -15.58 15.73
CA LEU A 302 28.69 -14.96 16.09
C LEU A 302 29.87 -15.52 15.28
N GLU A 303 29.91 -16.83 15.05
CA GLU A 303 30.94 -17.48 14.23
C GLU A 303 30.83 -17.07 12.76
N GLU A 304 29.62 -16.96 12.22
CA GLU A 304 29.40 -16.52 10.84
C GLU A 304 29.76 -15.05 10.65
N ASN A 305 29.53 -14.17 11.64
CA ASN A 305 29.99 -12.78 11.58
C ASN A 305 31.51 -12.63 11.45
N TYR A 306 32.28 -13.62 11.89
CA TYR A 306 33.73 -13.63 11.65
C TYR A 306 34.09 -14.01 10.20
N ARG A 307 33.20 -14.73 9.50
CA ARG A 307 33.43 -15.27 8.16
C ARG A 307 32.88 -14.37 7.05
N VAL A 308 31.76 -13.70 7.31
CA VAL A 308 31.08 -12.87 6.31
C VAL A 308 31.65 -11.46 6.35
N ASN A 309 32.46 -11.13 5.34
CA ASN A 309 33.01 -9.79 5.20
C ASN A 309 31.96 -8.80 4.68
N GLY A 310 31.87 -7.63 5.32
CA GLY A 310 31.01 -6.53 4.87
C GLY A 310 29.53 -6.67 5.22
N LEU A 311 29.12 -7.79 5.82
CA LEU A 311 27.76 -7.98 6.36
C LEU A 311 27.82 -8.36 7.83
N VAL A 312 26.74 -8.07 8.55
CA VAL A 312 26.61 -8.39 9.98
C VAL A 312 25.25 -9.02 10.23
N LEU A 313 25.25 -10.24 10.76
CA LEU A 313 24.10 -10.89 11.37
C LEU A 313 23.87 -10.32 12.76
N SER A 314 22.65 -9.90 13.02
CA SER A 314 22.21 -9.36 14.30
C SER A 314 20.85 -9.91 14.70
N CYS A 315 20.48 -9.73 15.97
CA CYS A 315 19.16 -10.07 16.49
C CYS A 315 18.47 -8.76 16.91
N VAL A 316 17.37 -8.41 16.25
CA VAL A 316 16.55 -7.24 16.57
C VAL A 316 15.19 -7.73 17.06
N LYS A 317 14.95 -7.61 18.37
CA LYS A 317 13.83 -8.29 19.06
C LYS A 317 13.92 -9.81 18.81
N GLN A 318 12.95 -10.40 18.11
CA GLN A 318 12.96 -11.81 17.73
C GLN A 318 13.37 -12.04 16.27
N ASN A 319 13.72 -11.00 15.51
CA ASN A 319 14.08 -11.14 14.11
C ASN A 319 15.59 -11.26 13.97
N ILE A 320 16.03 -12.17 13.10
CA ILE A 320 17.41 -12.24 12.66
C ILE A 320 17.54 -11.33 11.44
N VAL A 321 18.50 -10.42 11.48
CA VAL A 321 18.70 -9.40 10.44
C VAL A 321 20.13 -9.49 9.94
N LEU A 322 20.28 -9.55 8.62
CA LEU A 322 21.56 -9.44 7.93
C LEU A 322 21.69 -8.03 7.37
N SER A 323 22.65 -7.27 7.87
CA SER A 323 22.82 -5.86 7.53
C SER A 323 24.12 -5.61 6.80
N CYS A 324 24.10 -4.73 5.80
CA CYS A 324 25.28 -4.06 5.26
C CYS A 324 25.20 -2.57 5.56
N ILE A 325 26.32 -1.95 5.96
CA ILE A 325 26.40 -0.50 6.19
C ILE A 325 27.64 0.03 5.49
N MET A 326 27.49 1.15 4.79
CA MET A 326 28.59 1.87 4.16
C MET A 326 28.35 3.38 4.20
N TYR A 327 29.41 4.17 4.05
CA TYR A 327 29.30 5.60 3.80
C TYR A 327 29.04 5.86 2.31
N ASP A 328 28.29 6.93 2.02
CA ASP A 328 28.01 7.32 0.64
C ASP A 328 29.28 7.65 -0.18
N LEU A 329 30.31 8.22 0.47
CA LEU A 329 31.60 8.54 -0.13
C LEU A 329 32.38 7.29 -0.56
N ASP A 330 32.17 6.17 0.12
CA ASP A 330 32.82 4.89 -0.18
C ASP A 330 32.04 4.08 -1.23
N MET A 331 30.81 4.48 -1.54
CA MET A 331 29.93 3.76 -2.45
C MET A 331 30.18 4.16 -3.91
N THR A 332 31.14 3.48 -4.53
CA THR A 332 31.23 3.42 -5.99
C THR A 332 30.10 2.56 -6.57
N LYS A 333 29.80 2.73 -7.86
CA LYS A 333 28.78 1.91 -8.51
C LYS A 333 29.15 0.42 -8.47
N GLU A 334 30.39 0.08 -8.77
CA GLU A 334 30.89 -1.30 -8.76
C GLU A 334 30.93 -1.89 -7.35
N GLY A 335 31.46 -1.13 -6.38
CA GLY A 335 31.58 -1.58 -4.99
C GLY A 335 30.21 -1.75 -4.32
N GLY A 336 29.30 -0.79 -4.52
CA GLY A 336 27.93 -0.88 -4.04
C GLY A 336 27.14 -2.00 -4.70
N ALA A 337 27.33 -2.23 -6.01
CA ALA A 337 26.70 -3.36 -6.71
C ALA A 337 27.17 -4.71 -6.16
N GLU A 338 28.45 -4.87 -5.86
CA GLU A 338 28.95 -6.09 -5.24
C GLU A 338 28.44 -6.27 -3.81
N ALA A 339 28.40 -5.19 -3.01
CA ALA A 339 27.86 -5.24 -1.65
C ALA A 339 26.38 -5.65 -1.63
N PHE A 340 25.54 -5.03 -2.47
CA PHE A 340 24.11 -5.36 -2.55
C PHE A 340 23.88 -6.74 -3.17
N ARG A 341 24.63 -7.14 -4.19
CA ARG A 341 24.57 -8.49 -4.74
C ARG A 341 24.88 -9.54 -3.67
N THR A 342 25.93 -9.32 -2.89
CA THR A 342 26.31 -10.19 -1.78
C THR A 342 25.21 -10.23 -0.71
N LEU A 343 24.68 -9.07 -0.31
CA LEU A 343 23.56 -9.00 0.63
C LEU A 343 22.35 -9.80 0.14
N PHE A 344 21.94 -9.64 -1.12
CA PHE A 344 20.75 -10.30 -1.67
C PHE A 344 20.92 -11.82 -1.68
N GLN A 345 22.05 -12.31 -2.20
CA GLN A 345 22.34 -13.75 -2.25
C GLN A 345 22.46 -14.36 -0.85
N LYS A 346 23.11 -13.66 0.08
CA LYS A 346 23.29 -14.16 1.45
C LYS A 346 22.00 -14.09 2.26
N ALA A 347 21.14 -13.09 2.02
CA ALA A 347 19.85 -13.00 2.67
C ALA A 347 19.01 -14.25 2.39
N ASP A 348 18.85 -14.63 1.13
CA ASP A 348 18.10 -15.83 0.73
C ASP A 348 18.70 -17.11 1.36
N TYR A 349 20.02 -17.27 1.23
CA TYR A 349 20.74 -18.41 1.81
C TYR A 349 20.55 -18.53 3.33
N TYR A 350 20.78 -17.45 4.09
CA TYR A 350 20.69 -17.51 5.54
C TYR A 350 19.24 -17.65 6.01
N ASP A 351 18.28 -17.04 5.34
CA ASP A 351 16.87 -17.18 5.69
C ASP A 351 16.42 -18.65 5.65
N ASP A 352 16.78 -19.39 4.59
CA ASP A 352 16.45 -20.81 4.47
C ASP A 352 17.31 -21.70 5.38
N HIS A 353 18.61 -21.42 5.47
CA HIS A 353 19.52 -22.19 6.31
C HIS A 353 19.11 -22.16 7.79
N LEU A 354 18.77 -20.97 8.30
CA LEU A 354 18.41 -20.78 9.70
C LEU A 354 17.11 -21.49 10.05
N LYS A 355 16.10 -21.46 9.16
CA LYS A 355 14.85 -22.23 9.32
C LYS A 355 15.14 -23.74 9.34
N SER A 356 15.93 -24.22 8.39
CA SER A 356 16.23 -25.65 8.24
C SER A 356 17.04 -26.21 9.41
N VAL A 357 18.13 -25.55 9.80
CA VAL A 357 19.11 -26.09 10.76
C VAL A 357 18.71 -25.77 12.19
N PHE A 358 18.27 -24.55 12.45
CA PHE A 358 18.00 -24.07 13.81
C PHE A 358 16.51 -24.05 14.15
N GLY A 359 15.63 -24.43 13.21
CA GLY A 359 14.19 -24.41 13.42
C GLY A 359 13.64 -22.99 13.63
N CYS A 360 14.32 -21.99 13.07
CA CYS A 360 13.83 -20.62 13.05
C CYS A 360 12.47 -20.56 12.35
N THR A 361 11.59 -19.70 12.83
CA THR A 361 10.24 -19.58 12.29
C THR A 361 10.20 -18.59 11.13
N VAL A 362 9.26 -18.79 10.22
CA VAL A 362 8.99 -17.81 9.17
C VAL A 362 8.63 -16.50 9.83
N ARG A 363 9.24 -15.42 9.37
CA ARG A 363 8.90 -14.08 9.84
C ARG A 363 7.47 -13.76 9.41
N LEU A 364 6.61 -13.52 10.39
CA LEU A 364 5.30 -12.92 10.15
C LEU A 364 5.55 -11.43 9.88
N GLU A 365 5.15 -10.94 8.70
CA GLU A 365 5.50 -9.60 8.21
C GLU A 365 4.83 -8.42 8.95
N GLU A 366 4.31 -8.59 10.17
CA GLU A 366 3.23 -7.73 10.75
C GLU A 366 2.08 -7.50 9.76
#